data_AF-A0A820QSN5-F1
#
_entry.id   AF-A0A820QSN5-F1
#
_cell.length_a   1.000
_cell.length_b   1.000
_cell.length_c   1.000
_cell.angle_alpha   90.00
_cell.angle_beta   90.00
_cell.angle_gamma   90.00
#
_symmetry.space_group_name_H-M   'P 1'
#
loop_
_entity.id
_entity.type
_entity.pdbx_description
1 polymer ?
#
loop_
_entity_poly.entity_id
_entity_poly.type
_entity_poly.pdbx_seq_one_letter_code
_entity_poly.pdbx_strand_id
1 'polypeptide(L)'
;MDTDNTPPFIVNLPPPDRFEPTTVVAKLEPNQRQINLLVIVLRIQANPQKTREGHEIHSFKVADRTGSVTLNVWNTTGKLISPGDILRLQNCITQVFKNELCVKPGRSIIEVFLCNNYFWSSGLQLARITHWGGMISTPNIILQNSIKNALLESGCPINITNELMENAHERHWPEGLSTLETRQLNRRHYESYLCRRIIGEQAVVILSCDNRHMNQSMISEPGIVVIFSQGVK
;
A
#
# COMPACT_ATOMS: atom_id res chain seq x y z
N MET A 1 -45.44 -25.10 -1.57
CA MET A 1 -45.17 -23.65 -1.60
C MET A 1 -43.95 -23.47 -0.73
N ASP A 2 -42.78 -23.76 -1.29
CA ASP A 2 -41.51 -23.67 -0.59
C ASP A 2 -40.94 -22.29 -0.90
N THR A 3 -40.85 -21.44 0.13
CA THR A 3 -40.21 -20.13 0.04
C THR A 3 -38.71 -20.33 0.07
N ASP A 4 -38.11 -20.11 -1.09
CA ASP A 4 -36.69 -19.94 -1.36
C ASP A 4 -36.02 -19.08 -0.29
N ASN A 5 -35.06 -19.67 0.41
CA ASN A 5 -34.37 -19.10 1.57
C ASN A 5 -32.92 -18.79 1.18
N THR A 6 -32.74 -18.01 0.12
CA THR A 6 -31.42 -17.56 -0.34
C THR A 6 -31.18 -16.12 0.12
N PRO A 7 -30.16 -15.83 0.95
CA PRO A 7 -29.90 -14.47 1.43
C PRO A 7 -29.46 -13.52 0.30
N PRO A 8 -29.91 -12.25 0.30
CA PRO A 8 -29.66 -11.31 -0.78
C PRO A 8 -28.33 -10.59 -0.59
N PHE A 9 -27.21 -11.31 -0.57
CA PHE A 9 -25.88 -10.69 -0.54
C PHE A 9 -24.87 -11.55 -1.30
N ILE A 10 -25.11 -11.79 -2.59
CA ILE A 10 -23.98 -11.86 -3.51
C ILE A 10 -23.60 -10.40 -3.76
N VAL A 11 -22.63 -9.94 -2.96
CA VAL A 11 -21.83 -8.78 -3.30
C VAL A 11 -21.39 -8.99 -4.73
N ASN A 12 -21.90 -8.20 -5.67
CA ASN A 12 -21.30 -8.04 -6.98
C ASN A 12 -19.94 -7.38 -6.73
N LEU A 13 -18.97 -8.16 -6.25
CA LEU A 13 -17.58 -7.86 -6.55
C LEU A 13 -17.54 -7.76 -8.08
N PRO A 14 -16.89 -6.74 -8.67
CA PRO A 14 -16.46 -6.87 -10.05
C PRO A 14 -15.81 -8.26 -10.16
N PRO A 15 -16.13 -9.07 -11.19
CA PRO A 15 -15.52 -10.39 -11.33
C PRO A 15 -14.02 -10.21 -11.08
N PRO A 16 -13.39 -11.02 -10.20
CA PRO A 16 -11.96 -10.88 -9.94
C PRO A 16 -11.34 -10.89 -11.32
N ASP A 17 -10.80 -9.75 -11.73
CA ASP A 17 -10.39 -9.53 -13.11
C ASP A 17 -9.21 -10.48 -13.31
N ARG A 18 -9.50 -11.72 -13.75
CA ARG A 18 -8.73 -12.91 -13.39
C ARG A 18 -7.33 -12.71 -13.95
N PHE A 19 -6.42 -12.29 -13.08
CA PHE A 19 -5.03 -12.32 -13.46
C PHE A 19 -4.63 -13.78 -13.47
N GLU A 20 -4.57 -14.35 -14.66
CA GLU A 20 -3.93 -15.63 -14.86
C GLU A 20 -2.53 -15.36 -15.41
N PRO A 21 -1.48 -15.56 -14.58
CA PRO A 21 -0.11 -15.50 -15.07
C PRO A 21 0.01 -16.48 -16.24
N THR A 22 0.50 -16.00 -17.40
CA THR A 22 0.64 -16.86 -18.58
C THR A 22 1.86 -17.77 -18.47
N THR A 23 2.79 -17.46 -17.55
CA THR A 23 3.99 -18.25 -17.31
C THR A 23 4.49 -18.11 -15.87
N VAL A 24 5.53 -18.87 -15.53
CA VAL A 24 6.26 -18.83 -14.25
C VAL A 24 7.72 -18.50 -14.49
N VAL A 25 8.42 -17.99 -13.48
CA VAL A 25 9.81 -17.51 -13.61
C VAL A 25 10.74 -18.59 -14.15
N ALA A 26 10.61 -19.84 -13.72
CA ALA A 26 11.46 -20.94 -14.19
C ALA A 26 11.27 -21.31 -15.67
N LYS A 27 10.16 -20.90 -16.29
CA LYS A 27 9.83 -21.19 -17.70
C LYS A 27 10.10 -20.02 -18.63
N LEU A 28 10.76 -18.97 -18.13
CA LEU A 28 11.12 -17.82 -18.95
C LEU A 28 12.27 -18.20 -19.89
N GLU A 29 12.11 -17.85 -21.17
CA GLU A 29 13.13 -18.02 -22.19
C GLU A 29 13.53 -16.65 -22.76
N PRO A 30 14.70 -16.50 -23.40
CA PRO A 30 15.10 -15.27 -24.06
C PRO A 30 14.11 -14.80 -25.14
N ASN A 31 13.86 -13.49 -25.21
CA ASN A 31 13.07 -12.82 -26.25
C ASN A 31 11.58 -13.23 -26.35
N GLN A 32 11.04 -13.84 -25.30
CA GLN A 32 9.60 -14.08 -25.16
C GLN A 32 8.86 -12.75 -24.99
N ARG A 33 7.66 -12.67 -25.55
CA ARG A 33 6.79 -11.48 -25.52
C ARG A 33 5.43 -11.85 -24.97
N GLN A 34 4.67 -10.83 -24.54
CA GLN A 34 3.32 -10.98 -24.01
C GLN A 34 3.25 -11.93 -22.81
N ILE A 35 4.30 -11.89 -21.96
CA ILE A 35 4.35 -12.69 -20.73
C ILE A 35 3.67 -11.93 -19.59
N ASN A 36 2.83 -12.64 -18.85
CA ASN A 36 2.15 -12.15 -17.66
C ASN A 36 2.70 -12.91 -16.44
N LEU A 37 3.15 -12.18 -15.43
CA LEU A 37 3.80 -12.74 -14.24
C LEU A 37 3.20 -12.17 -12.95
N LEU A 38 3.11 -13.01 -11.92
CA LEU A 38 2.87 -12.59 -10.53
C LEU A 38 4.14 -12.85 -9.73
N VAL A 39 4.80 -11.80 -9.26
CA VAL A 39 6.10 -11.92 -8.58
C VAL A 39 6.19 -11.05 -7.35
N ILE A 40 6.92 -11.49 -6.34
CA ILE A 40 7.30 -10.67 -5.19
C ILE A 40 8.66 -9.99 -5.46
N VAL A 41 8.81 -8.74 -5.03
CA VAL A 41 10.09 -8.04 -5.06
C VAL A 41 10.95 -8.49 -3.88
N LEU A 42 12.10 -9.11 -4.14
CA LEU A 42 13.01 -9.56 -3.09
C LEU A 42 13.94 -8.46 -2.62
N ARG A 43 14.55 -7.72 -3.56
CA ARG A 43 15.49 -6.62 -3.26
C ARG A 43 15.71 -5.71 -4.46
N ILE A 44 16.20 -4.51 -4.18
CA ILE A 44 16.78 -3.61 -5.19
C ILE A 44 18.17 -4.16 -5.56
N GLN A 45 18.46 -4.32 -6.86
CA GLN A 45 19.74 -4.89 -7.31
C GLN A 45 20.85 -3.85 -7.46
N ALA A 46 20.50 -2.62 -7.83
CA ALA A 46 21.47 -1.57 -8.08
C ALA A 46 20.83 -0.18 -7.95
N ASN A 47 21.68 0.85 -7.79
CA ASN A 47 21.25 2.23 -7.91
C ASN A 47 20.69 2.51 -9.31
N PRO A 48 19.64 3.36 -9.44
CA PRO A 48 19.03 3.67 -10.73
C PRO A 48 20.06 4.18 -11.75
N GLN A 49 20.06 3.60 -12.94
CA GLN A 49 20.95 4.01 -14.03
C GLN A 49 20.23 4.98 -14.96
N LYS A 50 20.90 6.06 -15.36
CA LYS A 50 20.38 6.97 -16.39
C LYS A 50 20.88 6.56 -17.77
N THR A 51 19.97 6.45 -18.72
CA THR A 51 20.33 6.28 -20.13
C THR A 51 20.85 7.58 -20.72
N ARG A 52 21.48 7.49 -21.91
CA ARG A 52 21.93 8.66 -22.67
C ARG A 52 20.80 9.63 -23.02
N GLU A 53 19.58 9.12 -23.10
CA GLU A 53 18.35 9.87 -23.38
C GLU A 53 17.70 10.45 -22.11
N GLY A 54 18.29 10.23 -20.93
CA GLY A 54 17.79 10.75 -19.66
C GLY A 54 16.77 9.86 -18.93
N HIS A 55 16.40 8.71 -19.49
CA HIS A 55 15.50 7.76 -18.84
C HIS A 55 16.19 7.05 -17.67
N GLU A 56 15.51 6.94 -16.53
CA GLU A 56 15.99 6.21 -15.35
C GLU A 56 15.57 4.73 -15.44
N ILE A 57 16.50 3.81 -15.14
CA ILE A 57 16.26 2.37 -15.10
C ILE A 57 16.47 1.89 -13.67
N HIS A 58 15.43 1.33 -13.08
CA HIS A 58 15.42 0.72 -11.75
C HIS A 58 15.45 -0.81 -11.90
N SER A 59 16.43 -1.45 -11.28
CA SER A 59 16.62 -2.91 -11.36
C SER A 59 16.29 -3.59 -10.03
N PHE A 60 15.42 -4.58 -10.09
CA PHE A 60 14.93 -5.34 -8.95
C PHE A 60 15.14 -6.83 -9.15
N LYS A 61 15.47 -7.55 -8.07
CA LYS A 61 15.36 -9.01 -8.04
C LYS A 61 13.93 -9.35 -7.65
N VAL A 62 13.21 -10.02 -8.53
CA VAL A 62 11.83 -10.47 -8.29
C VAL A 62 11.75 -12.00 -8.35
N ALA A 63 10.77 -12.60 -7.67
CA ALA A 63 10.65 -14.05 -7.60
C ALA A 63 9.20 -14.53 -7.56
N ASP A 64 9.01 -15.78 -7.96
CA ASP A 64 7.86 -16.59 -7.62
C ASP A 64 8.33 -17.89 -6.94
N ARG A 65 7.42 -18.84 -6.69
CA ARG A 65 7.77 -20.14 -6.09
C ARG A 65 8.74 -21.00 -6.92
N THR A 66 8.93 -20.68 -8.20
CA THR A 66 9.71 -21.47 -9.16
C THR A 66 11.12 -20.94 -9.38
N GLY A 67 11.36 -19.65 -9.11
CA GLY A 67 12.68 -19.06 -9.26
C GLY A 67 12.68 -17.55 -9.11
N SER A 68 13.81 -16.92 -9.46
CA SER A 68 13.97 -15.47 -9.38
C SER A 68 14.64 -14.89 -10.62
N VAL A 69 14.19 -13.72 -11.07
CA VAL A 69 14.64 -13.06 -12.29
C VAL A 69 14.89 -11.57 -12.03
N THR A 70 15.71 -10.94 -12.86
CA THR A 70 15.95 -9.50 -12.81
C THR A 70 14.80 -8.78 -13.52
N LEU A 71 14.13 -7.84 -12.85
CA LEU A 71 13.12 -6.95 -13.42
C LEU A 71 13.71 -5.56 -13.61
N ASN A 72 13.63 -5.03 -14.83
CA ASN A 72 14.06 -3.65 -15.14
C ASN A 72 12.84 -2.78 -15.43
N VAL A 73 12.57 -1.83 -14.54
CA VAL A 73 11.46 -0.88 -14.64
C VAL A 73 12.00 0.49 -15.03
N TRP A 74 11.31 1.17 -15.93
CA TRP A 74 11.74 2.46 -16.47
C TRP A 74 11.01 3.61 -15.79
N ASN A 75 11.69 4.75 -15.70
CA ASN A 75 11.19 6.04 -15.25
C ASN A 75 10.65 6.02 -13.81
N THR A 76 9.70 6.90 -13.53
CA THR A 76 9.14 7.17 -12.21
C THR A 76 8.44 5.97 -11.59
N THR A 77 7.93 5.02 -12.39
CA THR A 77 7.30 3.80 -11.88
C THR A 77 8.26 2.97 -11.03
N GLY A 78 9.56 3.00 -11.34
CA GLY A 78 10.59 2.32 -10.54
C GLY A 78 10.76 2.93 -9.14
N LYS A 79 10.37 4.17 -8.91
CA LYS A 79 10.47 4.83 -7.59
C LYS A 79 9.40 4.37 -6.62
N LEU A 80 8.31 3.80 -7.12
CA LEU A 80 7.16 3.34 -6.34
C LEU A 80 7.30 1.89 -5.87
N ILE A 81 8.29 1.17 -6.38
CA ILE A 81 8.50 -0.26 -6.12
C ILE A 81 9.53 -0.44 -5.01
N SER A 82 9.15 -1.19 -3.98
CA SER A 82 9.98 -1.52 -2.82
C SER A 82 10.08 -3.03 -2.63
N PRO A 83 11.15 -3.53 -1.96
CA PRO A 83 11.20 -4.92 -1.52
C PRO A 83 9.95 -5.30 -0.72
N GLY A 84 9.38 -6.48 -0.98
CA GLY A 84 8.13 -6.96 -0.38
C GLY A 84 6.88 -6.76 -1.25
N ASP A 85 6.92 -5.88 -2.26
CA ASP A 85 5.75 -5.65 -3.12
C ASP A 85 5.43 -6.87 -4.00
N ILE A 86 4.14 -7.09 -4.26
CA ILE A 86 3.69 -8.10 -5.23
C ILE A 86 3.32 -7.39 -6.52
N LEU A 87 4.03 -7.72 -7.59
CA LEU A 87 3.84 -7.12 -8.89
C LEU A 87 3.01 -8.04 -9.77
N ARG A 88 1.88 -7.52 -10.26
CA ARG A 88 1.16 -8.07 -11.40
C ARG A 88 1.73 -7.41 -12.65
N LEU A 89 2.54 -8.18 -13.35
CA LEU A 89 3.22 -7.77 -14.57
C LEU A 89 2.43 -8.26 -15.77
N GLN A 90 2.00 -7.36 -16.65
CA GLN A 90 1.29 -7.71 -17.88
C GLN A 90 2.09 -7.36 -19.12
N ASN A 91 1.90 -8.14 -20.18
CA ASN A 91 2.47 -7.90 -21.50
C ASN A 91 3.98 -7.63 -21.47
N CYS A 92 4.70 -8.33 -20.60
CA CYS A 92 6.13 -8.18 -20.44
C CYS A 92 6.90 -8.83 -21.58
N ILE A 93 8.18 -8.47 -21.67
CA ILE A 93 9.13 -9.01 -22.64
C ILE A 93 10.36 -9.47 -21.86
N THR A 94 10.88 -10.65 -22.18
CA THR A 94 12.17 -11.11 -21.65
C THR A 94 13.28 -10.68 -22.59
N GLN A 95 14.43 -10.32 -22.02
CA GLN A 95 15.63 -9.96 -22.77
C GLN A 95 16.86 -10.40 -22.01
N VAL A 96 17.85 -10.93 -22.73
CA VAL A 96 19.16 -11.21 -22.14
C VAL A 96 20.02 -9.95 -22.20
N PHE A 97 20.57 -9.55 -21.06
CA PHE A 97 21.51 -8.44 -20.96
C PHE A 97 22.70 -8.88 -20.12
N LYS A 98 23.92 -8.72 -20.65
CA LYS A 98 25.18 -9.16 -19.99
C LYS A 98 25.11 -10.60 -19.47
N ASN A 99 24.57 -11.51 -20.30
CA ASN A 99 24.39 -12.93 -19.98
C ASN A 99 23.40 -13.23 -18.83
N GLU A 100 22.58 -12.25 -18.41
CA GLU A 100 21.49 -12.46 -17.46
C GLU A 100 20.13 -12.28 -18.16
N LEU A 101 19.18 -13.16 -17.85
CA LEU A 101 17.80 -13.01 -18.30
C LEU A 101 17.09 -11.95 -17.46
N CYS A 102 16.53 -10.96 -18.13
CA CYS A 102 15.82 -9.85 -17.52
C CYS A 102 14.39 -9.77 -18.07
N VAL A 103 13.45 -9.39 -17.21
CA VAL A 103 12.08 -9.04 -17.59
C VAL A 103 11.97 -7.52 -17.72
N LYS A 104 11.30 -7.06 -18.77
CA LYS A 104 10.95 -5.67 -19.01
C LYS A 104 9.43 -5.56 -19.17
N PRO A 105 8.73 -4.75 -18.37
CA PRO A 105 7.30 -4.55 -18.53
C PRO A 105 6.97 -3.78 -19.80
N GLY A 106 5.83 -4.10 -20.40
CA GLY A 106 5.28 -3.33 -21.52
C GLY A 106 4.87 -1.91 -21.08
N ARG A 107 4.58 -1.03 -22.06
CA ARG A 107 4.20 0.38 -21.82
C ARG A 107 2.96 0.58 -20.93
N SER A 108 2.24 -0.49 -20.61
CA SER A 108 0.97 -0.42 -19.90
C SER A 108 0.86 -1.59 -18.92
N ILE A 109 0.76 -1.21 -17.64
CA ILE A 109 0.27 -2.00 -16.51
C ILE A 109 1.34 -2.89 -15.83
N ILE A 110 2.12 -2.23 -14.96
CA ILE A 110 2.50 -2.85 -13.69
C ILE A 110 1.37 -2.48 -12.74
N GLU A 111 0.46 -3.42 -12.47
CA GLU A 111 -0.38 -3.31 -11.29
C GLU A 111 0.52 -3.67 -10.11
N VAL A 112 1.09 -2.63 -9.48
CA VAL A 112 1.78 -2.81 -8.20
C VAL A 112 0.67 -3.06 -7.19
N PHE A 113 0.47 -4.33 -6.83
CA PHE A 113 -0.21 -4.62 -5.58
C PHE A 113 0.82 -4.26 -4.51
N LEU A 114 0.69 -3.04 -3.98
CA LEU A 114 1.51 -2.49 -2.91
C LEU A 114 1.32 -3.35 -1.65
N CYS A 115 1.93 -4.53 -1.64
CA CYS A 115 1.88 -5.44 -0.51
C CYS A 115 2.68 -4.91 0.67
N ASN A 116 3.51 -3.88 0.50
CA ASN A 116 4.08 -3.15 1.62
C ASN A 116 3.04 -2.43 2.48
N ASN A 117 1.90 -1.99 1.92
CA ASN A 117 0.83 -1.43 2.74
C ASN A 117 0.16 -2.49 3.61
N TYR A 118 0.05 -3.72 3.11
CA TYR A 118 -0.69 -4.80 3.77
C TYR A 118 0.17 -5.63 4.71
N PHE A 119 1.45 -5.88 4.37
CA PHE A 119 2.32 -6.70 5.21
C PHE A 119 2.74 -5.96 6.48
N TRP A 120 3.28 -4.74 6.36
CA TRP A 120 3.61 -3.93 7.54
C TRP A 120 2.38 -3.70 8.41
N SER A 121 1.27 -3.28 7.81
CA SER A 121 0.06 -2.98 8.58
C SER A 121 -0.51 -4.21 9.27
N SER A 122 -0.53 -5.38 8.62
CA SER A 122 -0.95 -6.64 9.25
C SER A 122 -0.09 -7.04 10.44
N GLY A 123 1.17 -6.59 10.50
CA GLY A 123 2.05 -6.76 11.66
C GLY A 123 1.76 -5.82 12.83
N LEU A 124 1.01 -4.73 12.62
CA LEU A 124 0.62 -3.82 13.69
C LEU A 124 -0.57 -4.35 14.49
N GLN A 125 -0.51 -4.15 15.80
CA GLN A 125 -1.61 -4.49 16.71
C GLN A 125 -2.83 -3.62 16.43
N LEU A 126 -4.02 -4.21 16.45
CA LEU A 126 -5.27 -3.45 16.45
C LEU A 126 -5.38 -2.66 17.75
N ALA A 127 -5.74 -1.39 17.62
CA ALA A 127 -5.96 -0.48 18.72
C ALA A 127 -7.46 -0.28 18.95
N ARG A 128 -7.84 -0.15 20.21
CA ARG A 128 -9.17 0.35 20.58
C ARG A 128 -9.06 1.75 21.14
N ILE A 129 -9.79 2.69 20.54
CA ILE A 129 -9.87 4.07 21.00
C ILE A 129 -11.01 4.21 22.01
N THR A 130 -10.67 4.58 23.25
CA THR A 130 -11.69 4.80 24.30
C THR A 130 -12.17 6.25 24.38
N HIS A 131 -11.41 7.20 23.82
CA HIS A 131 -11.71 8.62 23.96
C HIS A 131 -11.44 9.41 22.67
N TRP A 132 -12.36 9.32 21.71
CA TRP A 132 -12.28 10.04 20.44
C TRP A 132 -12.22 11.56 20.56
N GLY A 133 -12.80 12.14 21.62
CA GLY A 133 -12.75 13.58 21.87
C GLY A 133 -11.36 14.13 22.21
N GLY A 134 -10.40 13.25 22.54
CA GLY A 134 -9.02 13.63 22.84
C GLY A 134 -8.11 13.67 21.62
N MET A 135 -8.67 13.62 20.41
CA MET A 135 -7.88 13.71 19.18
C MET A 135 -7.22 15.08 19.04
N ILE A 136 -5.95 15.06 18.68
CA ILE A 136 -5.12 16.24 18.44
C ILE A 136 -5.13 16.49 16.93
N SER A 137 -5.90 17.50 16.51
CA SER A 137 -6.13 17.79 15.09
C SER A 137 -5.06 18.68 14.45
N THR A 138 -4.28 19.39 15.28
CA THR A 138 -3.20 20.31 14.90
C THR A 138 -1.90 19.94 15.63
N PRO A 139 -1.34 18.74 15.38
CA PRO A 139 -0.14 18.29 16.09
C PRO A 139 1.06 19.19 15.79
N ASN A 140 1.84 19.53 16.81
CA ASN A 140 3.05 20.33 16.64
C ASN A 140 4.18 19.51 16.00
N ILE A 141 5.26 20.19 15.58
CA ILE A 141 6.38 19.56 14.86
C ILE A 141 7.08 18.47 15.70
N ILE A 142 7.14 18.63 17.02
CA ILE A 142 7.80 17.68 17.92
C ILE A 142 7.01 16.36 17.91
N LEU A 143 5.69 16.45 18.08
CA LEU A 143 4.79 15.30 18.07
C LEU A 143 4.81 14.62 16.70
N GLN A 144 4.74 15.39 15.61
CA GLN A 144 4.83 14.84 14.25
C GLN A 144 6.14 14.08 14.02
N ASN A 145 7.27 14.62 14.48
CA ASN A 145 8.57 13.94 14.35
C ASN A 145 8.63 12.65 15.19
N SER A 146 8.05 12.65 16.40
CA SER A 146 7.96 11.45 17.25
C SER A 146 7.19 10.34 16.53
N ILE A 147 5.99 10.65 16.02
CA ILE A 147 5.17 9.69 15.29
C ILE A 147 5.86 9.21 14.00
N LYS A 148 6.49 10.11 13.26
CA LYS A 148 7.25 9.77 12.05
C LYS A 148 8.36 8.76 12.35
N ASN A 149 9.12 8.97 13.42
CA ASN A 149 10.18 8.05 13.83
C ASN A 149 9.61 6.69 14.24
N ALA A 150 8.52 6.67 15.04
CA ALA A 150 7.88 5.43 15.45
C ALA A 150 7.33 4.61 14.26
N LEU A 151 6.79 5.29 13.23
CA LEU A 151 6.37 4.62 11.98
C LEU A 151 7.55 3.99 11.25
N LEU A 152 8.67 4.71 11.10
CA LEU A 152 9.88 4.18 10.46
C LEU A 152 10.46 2.99 11.24
N GLU A 153 10.51 3.08 12.57
CA GLU A 153 10.96 1.99 13.45
C GLU A 153 10.05 0.76 13.36
N SER A 154 8.75 0.94 13.12
CA SER A 154 7.81 -0.16 12.87
C SER A 154 7.99 -0.85 11.52
N GLY A 155 8.91 -0.35 10.68
CA GLY A 155 9.14 -0.87 9.32
C GLY A 155 8.19 -0.30 8.28
N CYS A 156 7.53 0.83 8.54
CA CYS A 156 6.70 1.51 7.56
C CYS A 156 7.57 2.02 6.39
N PRO A 157 7.19 1.79 5.13
CA PRO A 157 7.91 2.34 3.98
C PRO A 157 7.99 3.87 4.03
N ILE A 158 9.11 4.43 3.59
CA ILE A 158 9.37 5.87 3.74
C ILE A 158 8.42 6.76 2.93
N ASN A 159 8.01 6.32 1.73
CA ASN A 159 7.03 7.02 0.90
C ASN A 159 5.67 7.09 1.61
N ILE A 160 5.21 5.95 2.12
CA ILE A 160 3.95 5.86 2.86
C ILE A 160 4.03 6.65 4.17
N THR A 161 5.15 6.60 4.87
CA THR A 161 5.36 7.39 6.09
C THR A 161 5.18 8.88 5.82
N ASN A 162 5.75 9.40 4.73
CA ASN A 162 5.61 10.83 4.41
C ASN A 162 4.14 11.18 4.09
N GLU A 163 3.46 10.38 3.27
CA GLU A 163 2.04 10.59 2.94
C GLU A 163 1.12 10.49 4.17
N LEU A 164 1.36 9.51 5.05
CA LEU A 164 0.63 9.35 6.32
C LEU A 164 0.84 10.54 7.26
N MET A 165 2.06 11.07 7.31
CA MET A 165 2.38 12.24 8.15
C MET A 165 1.81 13.54 7.59
N GLU A 166 1.69 13.70 6.27
CA GLU A 166 0.93 14.80 5.66
C GLU A 166 -0.54 14.74 6.08
N ASN A 167 -1.11 13.53 6.11
CA ASN A 167 -2.47 13.22 6.55
C ASN A 167 -2.64 13.17 8.09
N ALA A 168 -1.64 13.56 8.88
CA ALA A 168 -1.73 13.62 10.34
C ALA A 168 -2.42 14.89 10.86
N HIS A 169 -2.61 15.89 10.00
CA HIS A 169 -3.16 17.20 10.35
C HIS A 169 -4.54 17.41 9.71
N GLU A 170 -5.46 18.07 10.41
CA GLU A 170 -6.84 18.28 9.96
C GLU A 170 -7.01 18.98 8.60
N ARG A 171 -5.98 19.69 8.11
CA ARG A 171 -6.00 20.33 6.78
C ARG A 171 -6.03 19.31 5.64
N HIS A 172 -5.57 18.09 5.91
CA HIS A 172 -5.54 16.98 4.96
C HIS A 172 -6.41 15.81 5.40
N TRP A 173 -7.19 15.98 6.48
CA TRP A 173 -8.17 14.97 6.89
C TRP A 173 -9.35 14.92 5.93
N PRO A 174 -9.98 13.75 5.76
CA PRO A 174 -11.15 13.62 4.92
C PRO A 174 -12.32 14.44 5.50
N GLU A 175 -13.30 14.78 4.67
CA GLU A 175 -14.38 15.72 5.00
C GLU A 175 -15.11 15.35 6.31
N GLY A 176 -15.25 14.06 6.60
CA GLY A 176 -15.87 13.52 7.81
C GLY A 176 -15.10 13.77 9.12
N LEU A 177 -13.89 14.33 9.05
CA LEU A 177 -13.02 14.63 10.20
C LEU A 177 -12.45 16.07 10.17
N SER A 178 -12.57 16.78 9.05
CA SER A 178 -11.84 18.03 8.79
C SER A 178 -12.17 19.17 9.77
N THR A 179 -13.40 19.25 10.28
CA THR A 179 -13.83 20.31 11.21
C THR A 179 -14.29 19.78 12.55
N LEU A 180 -14.23 20.61 13.61
CA LEU A 180 -14.73 20.26 14.93
C LEU A 180 -16.22 19.87 14.92
N GLU A 181 -17.04 20.59 14.16
CA GLU A 181 -18.47 20.33 14.02
C GLU A 181 -18.72 18.96 13.39
N THR A 182 -18.07 18.68 12.25
CA THR A 182 -18.16 17.38 11.60
C THR A 182 -17.71 16.25 12.53
N ARG A 183 -16.67 16.50 13.33
CA ARG A 183 -16.18 15.52 14.32
C ARG A 183 -17.17 15.21 15.43
N GLN A 184 -17.90 16.21 15.90
CA GLN A 184 -18.94 16.01 16.91
C GLN A 184 -20.13 15.25 16.33
N LEU A 185 -20.55 15.58 15.11
CA LEU A 185 -21.64 14.92 14.40
C LEU A 185 -21.33 13.44 14.12
N ASN A 186 -20.11 13.16 13.62
CA ASN A 186 -19.71 11.82 13.20
C ASN A 186 -19.14 10.94 14.33
N ARG A 187 -19.11 11.43 15.57
CA ARG A 187 -18.43 10.76 16.69
C ARG A 187 -18.76 9.28 16.85
N ARG A 188 -20.03 8.90 16.65
CA ARG A 188 -20.47 7.50 16.79
C ARG A 188 -19.91 6.59 15.69
N HIS A 189 -19.67 7.12 14.49
CA HIS A 189 -19.13 6.35 13.38
C HIS A 189 -17.66 6.00 13.58
N TYR A 190 -16.92 6.78 14.39
CA TYR A 190 -15.50 6.53 14.62
C TYR A 190 -15.22 5.20 15.33
N GLU A 191 -16.16 4.71 16.14
CA GLU A 191 -16.05 3.39 16.79
C GLU A 191 -16.03 2.23 15.78
N SER A 192 -16.45 2.46 14.53
CA SER A 192 -16.41 1.47 13.45
C SER A 192 -15.09 1.42 12.69
N TYR A 193 -14.14 2.33 12.98
CA TYR A 193 -12.81 2.25 12.37
C TYR A 193 -12.02 1.05 12.87
N LEU A 194 -11.32 0.41 11.95
CA LEU A 194 -10.19 -0.46 12.25
C LEU A 194 -8.94 0.42 12.38
N CYS A 195 -8.49 0.58 13.63
CA CYS A 195 -7.31 1.36 13.98
C CYS A 195 -6.13 0.43 14.27
N ARG A 196 -4.95 0.77 13.76
CA ARG A 196 -3.70 0.08 14.07
C ARG A 196 -2.81 0.94 14.96
N ARG A 197 -2.27 0.36 16.03
CA ARG A 197 -1.50 1.07 17.05
C ARG A 197 -0.11 1.43 16.54
N ILE A 198 0.31 2.67 16.81
CA ILE A 198 1.72 3.07 16.71
C ILE A 198 2.36 2.77 18.08
N ILE A 199 3.34 1.87 18.11
CA ILE A 199 3.96 1.41 19.35
C ILE A 199 4.70 2.57 20.02
N GLY A 200 4.59 2.67 21.34
CA GLY A 200 5.21 3.73 22.13
C GLY A 200 4.46 5.06 22.15
N GLU A 201 3.45 5.22 21.29
CA GLU A 201 2.76 6.49 21.07
C GLU A 201 1.26 6.41 21.40
N GLN A 202 0.66 7.55 21.76
CA GLN A 202 -0.80 7.69 21.80
C GLN A 202 -1.33 8.06 20.42
N ALA A 203 -1.06 7.20 19.44
CA ALA A 203 -1.45 7.42 18.07
C ALA A 203 -1.83 6.11 17.36
N VAL A 204 -2.65 6.24 16.33
CA VAL A 204 -3.06 5.14 15.47
C VAL A 204 -2.95 5.52 14.00
N VAL A 205 -2.76 4.50 13.17
CA VAL A 205 -2.94 4.59 11.73
C VAL A 205 -4.31 4.01 11.38
N ILE A 206 -5.07 4.73 10.56
CA ILE A 206 -6.33 4.29 9.97
C ILE A 206 -6.09 4.20 8.47
N LEU A 207 -5.78 3.01 7.99
CA LEU A 207 -5.48 2.78 6.57
C LEU A 207 -6.75 2.66 5.75
N SER A 208 -6.75 3.22 4.54
CA SER A 208 -7.85 3.12 3.58
C SER A 208 -8.19 1.66 3.28
N CYS A 209 -7.15 0.82 3.15
CA CYS A 209 -7.28 -0.57 2.77
C CYS A 209 -7.99 -1.44 3.81
N ASP A 210 -7.80 -1.16 5.11
CA ASP A 210 -8.50 -1.84 6.20
C ASP A 210 -9.92 -1.30 6.41
N ASN A 211 -10.21 -0.08 5.94
CA ASN A 211 -11.43 0.66 6.27
C ASN A 211 -12.36 0.87 5.07
N ARG A 212 -12.33 -0.03 4.07
CA ARG A 212 -13.20 0.04 2.88
C ARG A 212 -14.70 -0.07 3.20
N HIS A 213 -15.06 -0.54 4.39
CA HIS A 213 -16.44 -0.57 4.90
C HIS A 213 -16.93 0.81 5.37
N MET A 214 -16.03 1.76 5.61
CA MET A 214 -16.38 3.13 6.00
C MET A 214 -16.77 3.96 4.78
N ASN A 215 -17.56 5.02 5.00
CA ASN A 215 -17.93 5.96 3.94
C ASN A 215 -16.68 6.61 3.31
N GLN A 216 -16.75 6.91 2.00
CA GLN A 216 -15.64 7.54 1.28
C GLN A 216 -15.21 8.89 1.88
N SER A 217 -16.14 9.65 2.47
CA SER A 217 -15.84 10.91 3.18
C SER A 217 -15.11 10.72 4.51
N MET A 218 -14.89 9.48 4.95
CA MET A 218 -14.28 9.12 6.23
C MET A 218 -12.91 8.44 6.05
N ILE A 219 -12.45 8.24 4.82
CA ILE A 219 -11.17 7.58 4.50
C ILE A 219 -10.33 8.47 3.59
N SER A 220 -9.01 8.32 3.64
CA SER A 220 -8.06 8.98 2.74
C SER A 220 -6.99 7.97 2.32
N GLU A 221 -6.47 8.07 1.11
CA GLU A 221 -5.37 7.24 0.62
C GLU A 221 -4.02 7.87 1.00
N PRO A 222 -3.01 7.08 1.44
CA PRO A 222 -3.05 5.64 1.76
C PRO A 222 -3.69 5.35 3.14
N GLY A 223 -3.92 6.40 3.93
CA GLY A 223 -4.53 6.36 5.25
C GLY A 223 -4.41 7.71 5.94
N ILE A 224 -4.85 7.76 7.19
CA ILE A 224 -4.64 8.91 8.08
C ILE A 224 -3.95 8.47 9.37
N VAL A 225 -3.18 9.39 9.96
CA VAL A 225 -2.63 9.24 11.31
C VAL A 225 -3.48 10.09 12.25
N VAL A 226 -3.99 9.47 13.32
CA VAL A 226 -4.75 10.18 14.34
C VAL A 226 -4.00 10.07 15.65
N ILE A 227 -3.67 11.23 16.22
CA ILE A 227 -2.91 11.35 17.46
C ILE A 227 -3.88 11.75 18.56
N PHE A 228 -3.71 11.18 19.75
CA PHE A 228 -4.58 11.39 20.90
C PHE A 228 -3.76 11.89 22.09
N SER A 229 -4.38 12.69 22.94
CA SER A 229 -3.82 13.01 24.25
C SER A 229 -3.79 11.78 25.17
N GLN A 230 -4.79 10.90 25.03
CA GLN A 230 -4.95 9.67 25.80
C GLN A 230 -6.01 8.75 25.17
N GLY A 231 -6.03 7.48 25.57
CA GLY A 231 -7.14 6.56 25.30
C GLY A 231 -6.90 5.59 24.14
N VAL A 232 -5.66 5.45 23.67
CA VAL A 232 -5.25 4.37 22.76
C VAL A 232 -4.89 3.14 23.59
N LYS A 233 -5.63 2.05 23.41
CA LYS A 233 -5.38 0.76 24.08
C LYS A 233 -5.01 -0.31 23.07
#